data_AF-A0A356ET26-F1
#
_entry.id   AF-A0A356ET26-F1
#
_cell.length_a   1.000
_cell.length_b   1.000
_cell.length_c   1.000
_cell.angle_alpha   90.00
_cell.angle_beta   90.00
_cell.angle_gamma   90.00
#
_symmetry.space_group_name_H-M   'P 1'
#
loop_
_entity.id
_entity.type
_entity.pdbx_description
1 polymer ?
#
loop_
_entity_poly.entity_id
_entity_poly.type
_entity_poly.pdbx_seq_one_letter_code
_entity_poly.pdbx_strand_id
1 'polypeptide(L)'
;TNNVKTDYNFVVPEDAWDENSPQAHWRNRANGQPFFSVFNITVTHEAQIRSTEKAFTKLIAKLGTYQRHDPSRADPPPFLPDTPVVRRDWARYHDLISVMDKEVVRILRQLADDDLAEETIVFFFSDHGAGLPRCKRWIYDSGIHVPLVILFPEKYRHLAPSGPGSSCERLVSFVDFAPTMLSLANVAIPKHMQGTAFLGVRAGPPRQYVFAVRDRMDERYDMMRAVRDDRYSYIRNYFPHLPYAPPIDYMEQQPTTQEWRRLSAMGRLSGPAALFMASEKPAEELYDIKVDPHQLRNLVNSSAYRPTLLRMRREHVRWVRNTVDLGFLPEHDLNSRAVGTTAYQMARQEDGPYPLDEIFKVAWLMGRGRGHISELTMGLEHRDGASRFWAANGLVGMGQDARPAKESLLRALADSSPMVRIAAVEALCRLDEEKAALPVLVECLHHDGDWVRLAAANAIGRIGEKARPIRSLVRKVKTDRDTYFHHALTHSLAPFED
;
A
#
# COMPACT_ATOMS: atom_id res chain seq x y z
N THR A 1 20.29 -0.64 17.94
CA THR A 1 20.47 -1.91 17.22
C THR A 1 19.19 -2.33 16.51
N ASN A 2 19.31 -2.99 15.35
CA ASN A 2 18.19 -3.51 14.57
C ASN A 2 18.38 -4.99 14.22
N ASN A 3 17.45 -5.83 14.65
CA ASN A 3 17.54 -7.27 14.42
C ASN A 3 16.94 -7.66 13.06
N VAL A 4 17.78 -7.89 12.05
CA VAL A 4 17.49 -8.46 10.71
C VAL A 4 16.83 -7.60 9.62
N LYS A 5 15.75 -6.84 9.87
CA LYS A 5 14.92 -6.29 8.77
C LYS A 5 15.31 -4.85 8.38
N THR A 6 15.61 -4.61 7.11
CA THR A 6 15.93 -3.27 6.56
C THR A 6 15.31 -3.00 5.19
N ASP A 7 14.01 -3.33 5.02
CA ASP A 7 13.25 -3.07 3.80
C ASP A 7 12.94 -1.56 3.62
N TYR A 8 13.97 -0.72 3.63
CA TYR A 8 13.88 0.72 3.49
C TYR A 8 13.91 1.10 2.01
N ASN A 9 13.08 2.07 1.63
CA ASN A 9 13.03 2.60 0.26
C ASN A 9 14.04 3.73 0.02
N PHE A 10 15.17 3.71 0.72
CA PHE A 10 16.25 4.69 0.60
C PHE A 10 17.60 4.06 0.94
N VAL A 11 18.69 4.70 0.51
CA VAL A 11 20.05 4.28 0.90
C VAL A 11 20.24 4.52 2.39
N VAL A 12 20.36 3.44 3.14
CA VAL A 12 20.53 3.48 4.59
C VAL A 12 21.90 4.09 4.91
N PRO A 13 21.97 5.16 5.71
CA PRO A 13 23.25 5.66 6.20
C PRO A 13 24.01 4.58 6.96
N GLU A 14 25.34 4.52 6.81
CA GLU A 14 26.18 3.52 7.49
C GLU A 14 26.07 3.62 9.02
N ASP A 15 25.81 4.81 9.54
CA ASP A 15 25.66 5.14 10.95
C ASP A 15 24.20 5.10 11.44
N ALA A 16 23.25 4.62 10.63
CA ALA A 16 21.84 4.54 11.03
C ALA A 16 21.59 3.60 12.22
N TRP A 17 22.47 2.63 12.45
CA TRP A 17 22.40 1.66 13.54
C TRP A 17 23.79 1.32 14.06
N ASP A 18 23.99 1.26 15.39
CA ASP A 18 25.24 0.74 15.99
C ASP A 18 25.50 -0.72 15.58
N GLU A 19 24.42 -1.50 15.43
CA GLU A 19 24.46 -2.87 14.93
C GLU A 19 23.17 -3.17 14.18
N ASN A 20 23.30 -3.76 12.99
CA ASN A 20 22.20 -4.18 12.14
C ASN A 20 22.49 -5.57 11.55
N SER A 21 21.99 -6.62 12.20
CA SER A 21 22.25 -8.01 11.84
C SER A 21 21.22 -8.94 12.49
N PRO A 22 21.12 -10.23 12.10
CA PRO A 22 20.33 -11.21 12.85
C PRO A 22 20.81 -11.41 14.30
N GLN A 23 22.06 -11.04 14.60
CA GLN A 23 22.68 -11.12 15.93
C GLN A 23 22.55 -9.83 16.74
N ALA A 24 22.01 -8.76 16.13
CA ALA A 24 21.93 -7.46 16.74
C ALA A 24 21.07 -7.46 18.00
N HIS A 25 21.66 -6.98 19.08
CA HIS A 25 21.10 -7.10 20.42
C HIS A 25 21.58 -5.99 21.34
N TRP A 26 20.75 -5.57 22.30
CA TRP A 26 21.19 -4.64 23.34
C TRP A 26 22.34 -5.20 24.20
N ARG A 27 22.57 -6.52 24.21
CA ARG A 27 23.63 -7.16 25.02
C ARG A 27 25.03 -6.89 24.47
N ASN A 28 25.13 -6.45 23.21
CA ASN A 28 26.39 -6.13 22.56
C ASN A 28 26.82 -4.67 22.81
N ARG A 29 26.02 -3.88 23.52
CA ARG A 29 26.31 -2.47 23.83
C ARG A 29 27.44 -2.33 24.84
N ALA A 30 28.10 -1.17 24.87
CA ALA A 30 29.10 -0.86 25.88
C ALA A 30 28.47 -0.75 27.29
N ASN A 31 29.26 -1.00 28.33
CA ASN A 31 28.76 -0.94 29.71
C ASN A 31 28.19 0.45 30.04
N GLY A 32 26.99 0.50 30.62
CA GLY A 32 26.28 1.75 30.93
C GLY A 32 25.71 2.52 29.72
N GLN A 33 25.91 2.04 28.49
CA GLN A 33 25.35 2.68 27.29
C GLN A 33 23.82 2.51 27.27
N PRO A 34 23.02 3.58 27.09
CA PRO A 34 21.59 3.46 26.84
C PRO A 34 21.36 2.79 25.48
N PHE A 35 20.23 2.12 25.30
CA PHE A 35 19.95 1.42 24.06
C PHE A 35 18.56 1.75 23.48
N PHE A 36 18.49 1.66 22.15
CA PHE A 36 17.27 1.53 21.39
C PHE A 36 17.43 0.27 20.53
N SER A 37 16.55 -0.72 20.73
CA SER A 37 16.67 -2.02 20.08
C SER A 37 15.36 -2.45 19.46
N VAL A 38 15.41 -2.80 18.17
CA VAL A 38 14.26 -3.27 17.40
C VAL A 38 14.40 -4.77 17.14
N PHE A 39 13.38 -5.55 17.51
CA PHE A 39 13.27 -6.97 17.23
C PHE A 39 12.13 -7.23 16.25
N ASN A 40 12.47 -7.75 15.07
CA ASN A 40 11.50 -8.05 14.03
C ASN A 40 11.08 -9.52 14.11
N ILE A 41 9.91 -9.81 14.67
CA ILE A 41 9.36 -11.17 14.73
C ILE A 41 8.59 -11.47 13.44
N THR A 42 9.07 -12.43 12.65
CA THR A 42 8.58 -12.69 11.28
C THR A 42 7.70 -13.93 11.15
N VAL A 43 7.41 -14.63 12.24
CA VAL A 43 6.69 -15.92 12.22
C VAL A 43 5.24 -15.81 11.74
N THR A 44 4.62 -14.62 11.85
CA THR A 44 3.25 -14.35 11.37
C THR A 44 3.19 -13.85 9.92
N HIS A 45 4.34 -13.80 9.22
CA HIS A 45 4.41 -13.33 7.84
C HIS A 45 3.60 -14.22 6.88
N GLU A 46 3.08 -13.65 5.78
CA GLU A 46 2.19 -14.37 4.83
C GLU A 46 2.83 -15.66 4.28
N ALA A 47 4.16 -15.68 4.10
CA ALA A 47 4.93 -16.86 3.71
C ALA A 47 4.79 -18.04 4.68
N GLN A 48 4.66 -17.78 5.98
CA GLN A 48 4.51 -18.80 7.00
C GLN A 48 3.08 -19.36 7.03
N ILE A 49 2.07 -18.53 6.76
CA ILE A 49 0.66 -18.96 6.63
C ILE A 49 0.53 -19.95 5.48
N ARG A 50 1.09 -19.61 4.31
CA ARG A 50 1.05 -20.45 3.09
C ARG A 50 2.14 -21.53 3.04
N SER A 51 2.86 -21.76 4.13
CA SER A 51 3.91 -22.77 4.16
C SER A 51 3.36 -24.19 3.98
N THR A 52 4.22 -25.13 3.59
CA THR A 52 3.84 -26.55 3.44
C THR A 52 3.42 -27.13 4.80
N GLU A 53 2.60 -28.18 4.81
CA GLU A 53 2.17 -28.83 6.06
C GLU A 53 3.34 -29.24 6.96
N LYS A 54 4.43 -29.75 6.36
CA LYS A 54 5.66 -30.12 7.08
C LYS A 54 6.32 -28.90 7.74
N ALA A 55 6.45 -27.80 7.00
CA ALA A 55 7.03 -26.57 7.54
C ALA A 55 6.14 -25.96 8.63
N PHE A 56 4.83 -25.89 8.38
CA PHE A 56 3.85 -25.37 9.33
C PHE A 56 3.84 -26.17 10.64
N THR A 57 3.81 -27.50 10.57
CA THR A 57 3.87 -28.38 11.76
C THR A 57 5.13 -28.13 12.59
N LYS A 58 6.26 -27.84 11.95
CA LYS A 58 7.51 -27.49 12.65
C LYS A 58 7.41 -26.14 13.36
N LEU A 59 6.79 -25.14 12.76
CA LEU A 59 6.59 -23.82 13.37
C LEU A 59 5.76 -23.92 14.65
N ILE A 60 4.68 -24.69 14.61
CA ILE A 60 3.74 -24.81 15.74
C ILE A 60 4.10 -25.93 16.73
N ALA A 61 5.24 -26.60 16.57
CA ALA A 61 5.60 -27.79 17.35
C ALA A 61 5.64 -27.52 18.87
N LYS A 62 5.95 -26.29 19.28
CA LYS A 62 6.00 -25.86 20.69
C LYS A 62 4.65 -25.42 21.25
N LEU A 63 3.59 -25.41 20.46
CA LEU A 63 2.24 -25.08 20.92
C LEU A 63 1.57 -26.30 21.53
N GLY A 64 0.99 -26.13 22.72
CA GLY A 64 0.10 -27.11 23.32
C GLY A 64 -1.25 -27.15 22.60
N THR A 65 -2.06 -28.17 22.88
CA THR A 65 -3.35 -28.42 22.18
C THR A 65 -4.29 -27.22 22.21
N TYR A 66 -4.44 -26.55 23.35
CA TYR A 66 -5.34 -25.38 23.50
C TYR A 66 -4.82 -24.10 22.85
N GLN A 67 -3.55 -24.08 22.43
CA GLN A 67 -2.94 -22.94 21.74
C GLN A 67 -3.06 -23.06 20.22
N ARG A 68 -3.61 -24.19 19.75
CA ARG A 68 -3.86 -24.49 18.34
C ARG A 68 -5.33 -24.30 18.01
N HIS A 69 -5.62 -23.82 16.81
CA HIS A 69 -6.95 -23.45 16.37
C HIS A 69 -7.50 -24.49 15.38
N ASP A 70 -8.72 -24.97 15.65
CA ASP A 70 -9.42 -25.88 14.74
C ASP A 70 -9.95 -25.10 13.52
N PRO A 71 -9.49 -25.43 12.29
CA PRO A 71 -9.98 -24.78 11.07
C PRO A 71 -11.50 -24.86 10.91
N SER A 72 -12.16 -25.92 11.37
CA SER A 72 -13.61 -26.04 11.23
C SER A 72 -14.39 -24.98 12.02
N ARG A 73 -13.75 -24.44 13.07
CA ARG A 73 -14.29 -23.41 13.97
C ARG A 73 -13.76 -22.00 13.66
N ALA A 74 -12.94 -21.87 12.62
CA ALA A 74 -12.43 -20.57 12.19
C ALA A 74 -13.58 -19.69 11.66
N ASP A 75 -13.58 -18.42 12.07
CA ASP A 75 -14.53 -17.40 11.65
C ASP A 75 -13.78 -16.29 10.88
N PRO A 76 -13.53 -16.47 9.57
CA PRO A 76 -12.84 -15.47 8.77
C PRO A 76 -13.71 -14.23 8.57
N PRO A 77 -13.13 -13.04 8.39
CA PRO A 77 -13.89 -11.83 8.10
C PRO A 77 -14.81 -12.01 6.87
N PRO A 78 -15.99 -11.37 6.85
CA PRO A 78 -17.02 -11.61 5.83
C PRO A 78 -16.61 -11.28 4.40
N PHE A 79 -15.55 -10.48 4.22
CA PHE A 79 -14.98 -10.20 2.90
C PHE A 79 -14.12 -11.34 2.34
N LEU A 80 -13.72 -12.33 3.14
CA LEU A 80 -13.08 -13.54 2.64
C LEU A 80 -14.14 -14.59 2.32
N PRO A 81 -13.98 -15.38 1.24
CA PRO A 81 -14.92 -16.45 0.95
C PRO A 81 -14.82 -17.55 2.01
N ASP A 82 -15.95 -17.94 2.58
CA ASP A 82 -15.99 -18.93 3.65
C ASP A 82 -15.87 -20.36 3.09
N THR A 83 -14.64 -20.84 2.95
CA THR A 83 -14.32 -22.19 2.46
C THR A 83 -13.33 -22.90 3.39
N PRO A 84 -13.20 -24.24 3.31
CA PRO A 84 -12.20 -24.97 4.09
C PRO A 84 -10.76 -24.46 3.88
N VAL A 85 -10.41 -23.99 2.68
CA VAL A 85 -9.08 -23.44 2.37
C VAL A 85 -8.83 -22.14 3.14
N VAL A 86 -9.81 -21.23 3.11
CA VAL A 86 -9.72 -19.94 3.80
C VAL A 86 -9.76 -20.11 5.31
N ARG A 87 -10.65 -20.96 5.82
CA ARG A 87 -10.72 -21.31 7.25
C ARG A 87 -9.42 -21.91 7.76
N ARG A 88 -8.76 -22.77 6.98
CA ARG A 88 -7.43 -23.30 7.29
C ARG A 88 -6.41 -22.17 7.40
N ASP A 89 -6.28 -21.31 6.39
CA ASP A 89 -5.31 -20.22 6.40
C ASP A 89 -5.56 -19.24 7.57
N TRP A 90 -6.84 -18.99 7.91
CA TRP A 90 -7.23 -18.18 9.07
C TRP A 90 -6.81 -18.84 10.40
N ALA A 91 -7.10 -20.13 10.60
CA ALA A 91 -6.67 -20.86 11.79
C ALA A 91 -5.13 -20.91 11.90
N ARG A 92 -4.43 -21.14 10.79
CA ARG A 92 -2.96 -21.09 10.75
C ARG A 92 -2.41 -19.75 11.18
N TYR A 93 -3.01 -18.64 10.74
CA TYR A 93 -2.61 -17.31 11.16
C TYR A 93 -2.70 -17.13 12.69
N HIS A 94 -3.78 -17.60 13.32
CA HIS A 94 -3.93 -17.56 14.78
C HIS A 94 -2.93 -18.46 15.51
N ASP A 95 -2.62 -19.64 14.98
CA ASP A 95 -1.54 -20.48 15.53
C ASP A 95 -0.18 -19.78 15.48
N LEU A 96 0.12 -19.09 14.38
CA LEU A 96 1.38 -18.33 14.25
C LEU A 96 1.43 -17.13 15.22
N ILE A 97 0.27 -16.52 15.55
CA ILE A 97 0.17 -15.52 16.62
C ILE A 97 0.53 -16.17 17.96
N SER A 98 0.02 -17.37 18.27
CA SER A 98 0.42 -18.11 19.49
C SER A 98 1.92 -18.45 19.53
N VAL A 99 2.56 -18.68 18.37
CA VAL A 99 4.02 -18.86 18.31
C VAL A 99 4.74 -17.55 18.59
N MET A 100 4.33 -16.46 17.94
CA MET A 100 4.89 -15.11 18.11
C MET A 100 4.80 -14.64 19.56
N ASP A 101 3.69 -14.92 20.26
CA ASP A 101 3.53 -14.62 21.68
C ASP A 101 4.64 -15.25 22.54
N LYS A 102 5.01 -16.51 22.28
CA LYS A 102 6.13 -17.17 22.98
C LYS A 102 7.48 -16.54 22.66
N GLU A 103 7.65 -15.99 21.45
CA GLU A 103 8.87 -15.27 21.08
C GLU A 103 8.96 -13.93 21.81
N VAL A 104 7.85 -13.20 21.97
CA VAL A 104 7.76 -11.99 22.79
C VAL A 104 8.10 -12.30 24.25
N VAL A 105 7.52 -13.37 24.82
CA VAL A 105 7.84 -13.83 26.20
C VAL A 105 9.34 -14.08 26.37
N ARG A 106 10.01 -14.67 25.38
CA ARG A 106 11.45 -14.90 25.44
C ARG A 106 12.25 -13.59 25.50
N ILE A 107 11.87 -12.58 24.71
CA ILE A 107 12.53 -11.27 24.71
C ILE A 107 12.31 -10.55 26.04
N LEU A 108 11.08 -10.56 26.56
CA LEU A 108 10.77 -9.97 27.87
C LEU A 108 11.53 -10.66 29.01
N ARG A 109 11.69 -11.98 28.96
CA ARG A 109 12.54 -12.71 29.92
C ARG A 109 14.00 -12.30 29.83
N GLN A 110 14.54 -12.10 28.63
CA GLN A 110 15.91 -11.61 28.47
C GLN A 110 16.11 -10.23 29.12
N LEU A 111 15.13 -9.33 29.04
CA LEU A 111 15.18 -8.06 29.77
C LEU A 111 15.20 -8.26 31.29
N ALA A 112 14.41 -9.21 31.80
CA ALA A 112 14.39 -9.54 33.23
C ALA A 112 15.71 -10.19 33.69
N ASP A 113 16.23 -11.16 32.92
CA ASP A 113 17.49 -11.87 33.20
C ASP A 113 18.71 -10.92 33.17
N ASP A 114 18.61 -9.81 32.43
CA ASP A 114 19.65 -8.78 32.33
C ASP A 114 19.47 -7.63 33.33
N ASP A 115 18.51 -7.72 34.26
CA ASP A 115 18.11 -6.65 35.20
C ASP A 115 17.70 -5.32 34.52
N LEU A 116 17.15 -5.41 33.29
CA LEU A 116 16.73 -4.27 32.46
C LEU A 116 15.21 -4.08 32.41
N ALA A 117 14.43 -4.95 33.04
CA ALA A 117 12.96 -4.89 32.98
C ALA A 117 12.40 -3.56 33.52
N GLU A 118 12.92 -3.06 34.64
CA GLU A 118 12.51 -1.76 35.21
C GLU A 118 13.14 -0.55 34.49
N GLU A 119 14.13 -0.80 33.62
CA GLU A 119 14.90 0.23 32.91
C GLU A 119 14.44 0.42 31.45
N THR A 120 13.44 -0.33 30.99
CA THR A 120 13.07 -0.38 29.57
C THR A 120 11.57 -0.15 29.36
N ILE A 121 11.21 0.84 28.55
CA ILE A 121 9.85 0.96 27.99
C ILE A 121 9.78 0.05 26.76
N VAL A 122 8.80 -0.85 26.71
CA VAL A 122 8.65 -1.81 25.60
C VAL A 122 7.49 -1.41 24.71
N PHE A 123 7.75 -1.28 23.40
CA PHE A 123 6.75 -1.06 22.37
C PHE A 123 6.53 -2.37 21.61
N PHE A 124 5.29 -2.83 21.55
CA PHE A 124 4.86 -3.97 20.73
C PHE A 124 3.83 -3.50 19.71
N PHE A 125 4.11 -3.71 18.43
CA PHE A 125 3.24 -3.34 17.33
C PHE A 125 3.51 -4.19 16.10
N SER A 126 2.62 -4.12 15.11
CA SER A 126 2.79 -4.75 13.80
C SER A 126 2.96 -3.67 12.71
N ASP A 127 3.66 -3.98 11.61
CA ASP A 127 3.91 -3.06 10.50
C ASP A 127 2.71 -2.92 9.54
N HIS A 128 1.78 -3.88 9.52
CA HIS A 128 0.51 -3.80 8.80
C HIS A 128 -0.46 -4.89 9.31
N GLY A 129 -1.69 -4.91 8.77
CA GLY A 129 -2.69 -5.93 9.07
C GLY A 129 -2.32 -7.35 8.61
N ALA A 130 -3.23 -8.31 8.76
CA ALA A 130 -2.95 -9.73 8.48
C ALA A 130 -2.35 -9.98 7.08
N GLY A 131 -1.50 -11.00 6.98
CA GLY A 131 -0.90 -11.47 5.72
C GLY A 131 -1.88 -12.21 4.80
N LEU A 132 -3.11 -11.74 4.70
CA LEU A 132 -4.18 -12.30 3.87
C LEU A 132 -4.69 -11.24 2.87
N PRO A 133 -5.31 -11.64 1.74
CA PRO A 133 -5.77 -10.68 0.74
C PRO A 133 -6.81 -9.72 1.30
N ARG A 134 -6.84 -8.48 0.79
CA ARG A 134 -7.60 -7.30 1.32
C ARG A 134 -7.10 -6.77 2.68
N CYS A 135 -6.27 -7.49 3.41
CA CYS A 135 -5.58 -7.00 4.61
C CYS A 135 -4.26 -6.32 4.19
N LYS A 136 -3.13 -7.05 4.22
CA LYS A 136 -1.84 -6.57 3.70
C LYS A 136 -2.02 -6.01 2.27
N ARG A 137 -1.29 -4.92 1.95
CA ARG A 137 -1.33 -4.15 0.69
C ARG A 137 -2.53 -3.20 0.52
N TRP A 138 -3.46 -3.15 1.47
CA TRP A 138 -4.69 -2.34 1.39
C TRP A 138 -4.83 -1.35 2.54
N ILE A 139 -5.56 -0.27 2.27
CA ILE A 139 -5.76 0.86 3.20
C ILE A 139 -7.13 0.85 3.90
N TYR A 140 -7.79 -0.31 3.92
CA TYR A 140 -8.90 -0.59 4.83
C TYR A 140 -8.36 -0.84 6.23
N ASP A 141 -9.19 -0.70 7.27
CA ASP A 141 -8.83 -0.98 8.67
C ASP A 141 -8.29 -2.41 8.83
N SER A 142 -8.75 -3.37 8.00
CA SER A 142 -8.17 -4.72 7.95
C SER A 142 -6.68 -4.78 7.57
N GLY A 143 -6.16 -3.74 6.91
CA GLY A 143 -4.77 -3.59 6.50
C GLY A 143 -3.96 -2.57 7.31
N ILE A 144 -4.61 -1.58 7.96
CA ILE A 144 -3.90 -0.48 8.64
C ILE A 144 -4.17 -0.38 10.15
N HIS A 145 -5.22 -1.01 10.67
CA HIS A 145 -5.50 -1.02 12.10
C HIS A 145 -4.71 -2.16 12.78
N VAL A 146 -3.54 -1.82 13.29
CA VAL A 146 -2.59 -2.75 13.90
C VAL A 146 -2.60 -2.64 15.44
N PRO A 147 -2.16 -3.69 16.17
CA PRO A 147 -1.93 -3.57 17.60
C PRO A 147 -0.84 -2.55 17.91
N LEU A 148 -1.01 -1.82 19.01
CA LEU A 148 0.02 -1.03 19.67
C LEU A 148 -0.15 -1.22 21.19
N VAL A 149 0.78 -1.94 21.81
CA VAL A 149 0.85 -2.14 23.26
C VAL A 149 2.17 -1.52 23.74
N ILE A 150 2.09 -0.68 24.76
CA ILE A 150 3.27 -0.01 25.33
C ILE A 150 3.33 -0.36 26.81
N LEU A 151 4.37 -1.09 27.20
CA LEU A 151 4.65 -1.44 28.58
C LEU A 151 5.57 -0.37 29.18
N PHE A 152 5.05 0.33 30.18
CA PHE A 152 5.84 1.21 31.04
C PHE A 152 6.14 0.49 32.36
N PRO A 153 7.42 0.24 32.71
CA PRO A 153 7.77 -0.27 34.03
C PRO A 153 7.44 0.75 35.12
N GLU A 154 7.48 0.35 36.40
CA GLU A 154 7.13 1.23 37.53
C GLU A 154 7.94 2.54 37.47
N LYS A 155 9.24 2.43 37.22
CA LYS A 155 10.16 3.58 37.09
C LYS A 155 9.68 4.64 36.09
N TYR A 156 9.10 4.23 34.98
CA TYR A 156 8.64 5.12 33.91
C TYR A 156 7.12 5.26 33.84
N ARG A 157 6.38 4.80 34.85
CA ARG A 157 4.91 4.85 34.88
C ARG A 157 4.36 6.27 34.72
N HIS A 158 5.07 7.27 35.22
CA HIS A 158 4.71 8.68 35.08
C HIS A 158 4.71 9.20 33.63
N LEU A 159 5.33 8.47 32.69
CA LEU A 159 5.32 8.79 31.25
C LEU A 159 4.15 8.14 30.51
N ALA A 160 3.42 7.21 31.15
CA ALA A 160 2.26 6.58 30.56
C ALA A 160 1.07 7.56 30.53
N PRO A 161 0.24 7.54 29.47
CA PRO A 161 -0.92 8.44 29.38
C PRO A 161 -2.06 8.03 30.33
N SER A 162 -2.01 6.81 30.86
CA SER A 162 -3.05 6.19 31.67
C SER A 162 -2.48 5.02 32.48
N GLY A 163 -3.23 4.53 33.46
CA GLY A 163 -2.79 3.44 34.35
C GLY A 163 -2.59 2.09 33.64
N PRO A 164 -1.88 1.12 34.24
CA PRO A 164 -1.68 -0.22 33.66
C PRO A 164 -3.00 -0.92 33.29
N GLY A 165 -3.01 -1.64 32.16
CA GLY A 165 -4.18 -2.38 31.67
C GLY A 165 -5.29 -1.51 31.08
N SER A 166 -5.09 -0.19 30.98
CA SER A 166 -6.04 0.71 30.31
C SER A 166 -5.88 0.72 28.78
N SER A 167 -6.94 1.16 28.10
CA SER A 167 -6.92 1.45 26.65
C SER A 167 -6.87 2.96 26.39
N CYS A 168 -6.43 3.33 25.20
CA CYS A 168 -6.38 4.71 24.73
C CYS A 168 -7.03 4.82 23.35
N GLU A 169 -8.01 5.71 23.19
CA GLU A 169 -8.72 5.92 21.92
C GLU A 169 -8.01 6.92 20.99
N ARG A 170 -6.84 7.42 21.39
CA ARG A 170 -6.07 8.38 20.60
C ARG A 170 -5.66 7.75 19.27
N LEU A 171 -5.93 8.47 18.18
CA LEU A 171 -5.41 8.12 16.87
C LEU A 171 -3.88 8.31 16.82
N VAL A 172 -3.17 7.26 16.43
CA VAL A 172 -1.71 7.23 16.27
C VAL A 172 -1.38 6.72 14.85
N SER A 173 -0.36 7.30 14.23
CA SER A 173 0.21 6.86 12.96
C SER A 173 1.69 6.55 13.12
N PHE A 174 2.28 5.68 12.29
CA PHE A 174 3.70 5.31 12.43
C PHE A 174 4.66 6.48 12.23
N VAL A 175 4.28 7.52 11.48
CA VAL A 175 5.08 8.75 11.39
C VAL A 175 5.29 9.41 12.75
N ASP A 176 4.48 9.08 13.76
CA ASP A 176 4.55 9.60 15.12
C ASP A 176 5.57 8.88 15.99
N PHE A 177 6.06 7.71 15.58
CA PHE A 177 6.91 6.88 16.43
C PHE A 177 8.28 7.54 16.63
N ALA A 178 8.92 7.99 15.56
CA ALA A 178 10.20 8.70 15.63
C ALA A 178 10.15 9.94 16.56
N PRO A 179 9.22 10.92 16.37
CA PRO A 179 9.12 12.06 17.29
C PRO A 179 8.74 11.63 18.72
N THR A 180 7.99 10.55 18.89
CA THR A 180 7.66 10.02 20.23
C THR A 180 8.89 9.45 20.93
N MET A 181 9.76 8.71 20.23
CA MET A 181 11.00 8.20 20.79
C MET A 181 11.93 9.34 21.22
N LEU A 182 12.09 10.36 20.36
CA LEU A 182 12.87 11.55 20.70
C LEU A 182 12.27 12.31 21.90
N SER A 183 10.94 12.44 21.96
CA SER A 183 10.24 13.06 23.09
C SER A 183 10.50 12.33 24.41
N LEU A 184 10.42 10.99 24.42
CA LEU A 184 10.70 10.16 25.59
C LEU A 184 12.17 10.22 26.02
N ALA A 185 13.10 10.24 25.06
CA ALA A 185 14.53 10.40 25.30
C ALA A 185 14.94 11.85 25.63
N ASN A 186 13.99 12.78 25.71
CA ASN A 186 14.21 14.21 25.86
C ASN A 186 15.14 14.85 24.79
N VAL A 187 15.18 14.28 23.59
CA VAL A 187 15.92 14.79 22.44
C VAL A 187 15.04 15.77 21.65
N ALA A 188 15.65 16.79 21.06
CA ALA A 188 14.95 17.75 20.21
C ALA A 188 14.36 17.04 18.98
N ILE A 189 13.10 17.33 18.66
CA ILE A 189 12.41 16.76 17.49
C ILE A 189 12.74 17.64 16.27
N PRO A 190 13.34 17.09 15.20
CA PRO A 190 13.59 17.85 13.98
C PRO A 190 12.30 18.36 13.34
N LYS A 191 12.29 19.64 12.93
CA LYS A 191 11.10 20.31 12.36
C LYS A 191 10.56 19.68 11.08
N HIS A 192 11.38 18.89 10.37
CA HIS A 192 10.99 18.23 9.12
C HIS A 192 10.25 16.90 9.35
N MET A 193 10.20 16.38 10.58
CA MET A 193 9.42 15.17 10.88
C MET A 193 7.92 15.47 10.70
N GLN A 194 7.25 14.62 9.92
CA GLN A 194 5.82 14.78 9.64
C GLN A 194 4.93 14.45 10.85
N GLY A 195 5.33 13.50 11.68
CA GLY A 195 4.52 13.04 12.81
C GLY A 195 4.56 13.98 14.01
N THR A 196 3.76 13.64 15.02
CA THR A 196 3.68 14.37 16.28
C THR A 196 3.85 13.40 17.42
N ALA A 197 4.74 13.72 18.37
CA ALA A 197 4.92 12.89 19.55
C ALA A 197 3.59 12.71 20.30
N PHE A 198 3.28 11.47 20.69
CA PHE A 198 2.08 11.16 21.49
C PHE A 198 2.40 10.77 22.94
N LEU A 199 3.68 10.67 23.30
CA LEU A 199 4.19 10.44 24.66
C LEU A 199 5.42 11.32 24.94
N GLY A 200 5.82 11.38 26.21
CA GLY A 200 6.99 12.14 26.67
C GLY A 200 6.75 13.66 26.78
N VAL A 201 7.81 14.39 27.12
CA VAL A 201 7.73 15.81 27.51
C VAL A 201 7.32 16.76 26.38
N ARG A 202 7.35 16.28 25.12
CA ARG A 202 6.93 17.02 23.93
C ARG A 202 5.66 16.45 23.29
N ALA A 203 4.87 15.64 24.02
CA ALA A 203 3.63 15.08 23.50
C ALA A 203 2.64 16.19 23.08
N GLY A 204 2.14 16.12 21.84
CA GLY A 204 1.15 17.04 21.31
C GLY A 204 -0.30 16.61 21.60
N PRO A 205 -1.30 17.46 21.32
CA PRO A 205 -2.71 17.11 21.46
C PRO A 205 -3.10 15.93 20.54
N PRO A 206 -4.15 15.15 20.87
CA PRO A 206 -4.67 14.10 20.00
C PRO A 206 -5.01 14.64 18.60
N ARG A 207 -4.61 13.91 17.55
CA ARG A 207 -4.98 14.26 16.18
C ARG A 207 -6.42 13.86 15.89
N GLN A 208 -7.05 14.61 15.01
CA GLN A 208 -8.40 14.30 14.53
C GLN A 208 -8.39 13.28 13.38
N TYR A 209 -7.31 13.20 12.60
CA TYR A 209 -7.23 12.37 11.40
C TYR A 209 -5.92 11.61 11.33
N VAL A 210 -5.99 10.37 10.84
CA VAL A 210 -4.86 9.62 10.30
C VAL A 210 -5.03 9.43 8.81
N PHE A 211 -3.90 9.27 8.12
CA PHE A 211 -3.84 9.15 6.67
C PHE A 211 -3.12 7.87 6.30
N ALA A 212 -3.57 7.23 5.23
CA ALA A 212 -2.91 6.06 4.67
C ALA A 212 -2.78 6.20 3.16
N VAL A 213 -1.70 5.63 2.63
CA VAL A 213 -1.35 5.69 1.20
C VAL A 213 -1.16 4.28 0.68
N ARG A 214 -1.55 4.06 -0.56
CA ARG A 214 -1.25 2.86 -1.35
C ARG A 214 -0.92 3.32 -2.75
N ASP A 215 0.24 2.90 -3.25
CA ASP A 215 0.68 3.15 -4.62
C ASP A 215 0.92 1.79 -5.31
N ARG A 216 2.03 1.63 -6.04
CA ARG A 216 2.43 0.35 -6.64
C ARG A 216 2.61 -0.73 -5.57
N MET A 217 2.06 -1.91 -5.85
CA MET A 217 2.24 -3.12 -5.05
C MET A 217 2.96 -4.16 -5.90
N ASP A 218 4.24 -4.38 -5.58
CA ASP A 218 5.14 -5.20 -6.38
C ASP A 218 5.09 -4.77 -7.86
N GLU A 219 4.67 -5.62 -8.78
CA GLU A 219 4.62 -5.29 -10.20
C GLU A 219 3.35 -4.55 -10.68
N ARG A 220 2.41 -4.21 -9.77
CA ARG A 220 1.10 -3.63 -10.12
C ARG A 220 0.91 -2.20 -9.65
N TYR A 221 0.77 -1.29 -10.61
CA TYR A 221 0.43 0.11 -10.36
C TYR A 221 -1.03 0.27 -9.89
N ASP A 222 -1.20 1.00 -8.80
CA ASP A 222 -2.47 1.55 -8.31
C ASP A 222 -2.16 2.86 -7.55
N MET A 223 -3.18 3.61 -7.14
CA MET A 223 -3.01 4.78 -6.27
C MET A 223 -4.30 5.06 -5.51
N MET A 224 -4.22 4.93 -4.18
CA MET A 224 -5.30 5.19 -3.25
C MET A 224 -4.79 6.02 -2.07
N ARG A 225 -5.67 6.88 -1.55
CA ARG A 225 -5.43 7.71 -0.36
C ARG A 225 -6.60 7.59 0.59
N ALA A 226 -6.33 7.47 1.89
CA ALA A 226 -7.35 7.41 2.92
C ALA A 226 -7.22 8.57 3.91
N VAL A 227 -8.36 9.06 4.37
CA VAL A 227 -8.50 9.93 5.54
C VAL A 227 -9.43 9.23 6.51
N ARG A 228 -8.97 9.02 7.74
CA ARG A 228 -9.73 8.34 8.78
C ARG A 228 -9.75 9.17 10.05
N ASP A 229 -10.94 9.45 10.58
CA ASP A 229 -11.11 9.96 11.96
C ASP A 229 -11.48 8.82 12.92
N ASP A 230 -12.04 9.13 14.09
CA ASP A 230 -12.42 8.13 15.09
C ASP A 230 -13.61 7.25 14.66
N ARG A 231 -14.37 7.65 13.64
CA ARG A 231 -15.62 7.00 13.22
C ARG A 231 -15.74 6.75 11.72
N TYR A 232 -15.13 7.57 10.89
CA TYR A 232 -15.33 7.54 9.46
C TYR A 232 -14.01 7.35 8.72
N SER A 233 -14.06 6.55 7.66
CA SER A 233 -12.95 6.35 6.73
C SER A 233 -13.38 6.73 5.32
N TYR A 234 -12.70 7.71 4.75
CA TYR A 234 -12.85 8.14 3.36
C TYR A 234 -11.67 7.65 2.55
N ILE A 235 -11.93 7.06 1.39
CA ILE A 235 -10.91 6.57 0.47
C ILE A 235 -11.13 7.21 -0.90
N ARG A 236 -10.05 7.68 -1.50
CA ARG A 236 -10.00 8.18 -2.88
C ARG A 236 -9.21 7.20 -3.75
N ASN A 237 -9.85 6.65 -4.78
CA ASN A 237 -9.21 5.83 -5.81
C ASN A 237 -8.85 6.70 -7.01
N TYR A 238 -7.56 6.80 -7.36
CA TYR A 238 -7.12 7.56 -8.55
C TYR A 238 -7.03 6.72 -9.81
N PHE A 239 -7.03 5.38 -9.68
CA PHE A 239 -7.19 4.45 -10.80
C PHE A 239 -8.45 3.58 -10.62
N PRO A 240 -9.65 4.19 -10.63
CA PRO A 240 -10.90 3.45 -10.39
C PRO A 240 -11.22 2.45 -11.51
N HIS A 241 -10.69 2.63 -12.71
CA HIS A 241 -10.86 1.70 -13.83
C HIS A 241 -10.02 0.42 -13.72
N LEU A 242 -9.13 0.32 -12.72
CA LEU A 242 -8.35 -0.87 -12.43
C LEU A 242 -9.08 -1.78 -11.45
N PRO A 243 -8.91 -3.12 -11.55
CA PRO A 243 -9.54 -4.07 -10.64
C PRO A 243 -9.12 -3.86 -9.19
N TYR A 244 -9.93 -4.38 -8.27
CA TYR A 244 -9.54 -4.47 -6.87
C TYR A 244 -8.28 -5.32 -6.72
N ALA A 245 -8.36 -6.61 -7.06
CA ALA A 245 -7.23 -7.53 -6.95
C ALA A 245 -6.55 -7.75 -8.32
N PRO A 246 -5.61 -6.89 -8.78
CA PRO A 246 -4.75 -7.27 -9.90
C PRO A 246 -3.85 -8.47 -9.50
N PRO A 247 -3.42 -9.31 -10.45
CA PRO A 247 -2.55 -10.45 -10.13
C PRO A 247 -1.18 -9.94 -9.72
N ILE A 248 -0.78 -10.24 -8.49
CA ILE A 248 0.55 -9.95 -7.92
C ILE A 248 1.18 -11.29 -7.59
N ASP A 249 2.32 -11.63 -8.19
CA ASP A 249 2.93 -12.95 -8.13
C ASP A 249 3.02 -13.49 -6.70
N TYR A 250 3.54 -12.67 -5.78
CA TYR A 250 3.68 -13.09 -4.39
C TYR A 250 2.36 -13.37 -3.69
N MET A 251 1.31 -12.60 -4.00
CA MET A 251 -0.04 -12.79 -3.48
C MET A 251 -0.73 -14.01 -4.13
N GLU A 252 -0.45 -14.30 -5.40
CA GLU A 252 -1.00 -15.45 -6.14
C GLU A 252 -0.42 -16.80 -5.64
N GLN A 253 0.70 -16.78 -4.91
CA GLN A 253 1.22 -17.96 -4.22
C GLN A 253 0.39 -18.40 -3.00
N GLN A 254 -0.60 -17.59 -2.59
CA GLN A 254 -1.39 -17.84 -1.39
C GLN A 254 -2.66 -18.66 -1.69
N PRO A 255 -2.89 -19.78 -0.98
CA PRO A 255 -4.06 -20.62 -1.22
C PRO A 255 -5.41 -19.89 -1.09
N THR A 256 -5.53 -18.99 -0.11
CA THR A 256 -6.70 -18.10 0.01
C THR A 256 -6.93 -17.27 -1.26
N THR A 257 -5.90 -16.66 -1.85
CA THR A 257 -6.01 -15.91 -3.11
C THR A 257 -6.46 -16.81 -4.26
N GLN A 258 -5.82 -17.97 -4.41
CA GLN A 258 -6.13 -18.93 -5.47
C GLN A 258 -7.58 -19.43 -5.39
N GLU A 259 -8.07 -19.70 -4.18
CA GLU A 259 -9.46 -20.09 -3.97
C GLU A 259 -10.42 -18.97 -4.33
N TRP A 260 -10.06 -17.73 -3.99
CA TRP A 260 -10.82 -16.54 -4.37
C TRP A 260 -10.92 -16.39 -5.90
N ARG A 261 -9.80 -16.54 -6.61
CA ARG A 261 -9.74 -16.53 -8.09
C ARG A 261 -10.60 -17.63 -8.69
N ARG A 262 -10.48 -18.86 -8.17
CA ARG A 262 -11.23 -20.03 -8.64
C ARG A 262 -12.73 -19.83 -8.49
N LEU A 263 -13.19 -19.37 -7.33
CA LEU A 263 -14.60 -19.07 -7.08
C LEU A 263 -15.11 -17.95 -7.98
N SER A 264 -14.31 -16.91 -8.21
CA SER A 264 -14.63 -15.81 -9.13
C SER A 264 -14.84 -16.33 -10.55
N ALA A 265 -13.89 -17.12 -11.06
CA ALA A 265 -13.91 -17.69 -12.41
C ALA A 265 -15.13 -18.60 -12.65
N MET A 266 -15.63 -19.29 -11.62
CA MET A 266 -16.84 -20.10 -11.71
C MET A 266 -18.14 -19.30 -11.51
N GLY A 267 -18.08 -17.99 -11.26
CA GLY A 267 -19.26 -17.18 -10.93
C GLY A 267 -19.90 -17.55 -9.59
N ARG A 268 -19.12 -18.09 -8.64
CA ARG A 268 -19.60 -18.62 -7.35
C ARG A 268 -19.33 -17.71 -6.15
N LEU A 269 -18.75 -16.52 -6.37
CA LEU A 269 -18.63 -15.51 -5.32
C LEU A 269 -19.94 -14.72 -5.20
N SER A 270 -20.29 -14.36 -3.97
CA SER A 270 -21.41 -13.47 -3.69
C SER A 270 -21.10 -12.57 -2.50
N GLY A 271 -21.91 -11.53 -2.32
CA GLY A 271 -21.81 -10.63 -1.17
C GLY A 271 -20.43 -9.94 -1.05
N PRO A 272 -19.93 -9.73 0.17
CA PRO A 272 -18.69 -8.99 0.40
C PRO A 272 -17.45 -9.60 -0.26
N ALA A 273 -17.38 -10.93 -0.39
CA ALA A 273 -16.28 -11.61 -1.06
C ALA A 273 -16.25 -11.33 -2.58
N ALA A 274 -17.40 -11.06 -3.21
CA ALA A 274 -17.43 -10.68 -4.63
C ALA A 274 -16.91 -9.26 -4.87
N LEU A 275 -17.11 -8.33 -3.92
CA LEU A 275 -16.70 -6.92 -4.06
C LEU A 275 -15.21 -6.79 -4.37
N PHE A 276 -14.37 -7.55 -3.68
CA PHE A 276 -12.91 -7.48 -3.82
C PHE A 276 -12.37 -8.13 -5.11
N MET A 277 -13.23 -8.82 -5.87
CA MET A 277 -12.92 -9.37 -7.18
C MET A 277 -13.52 -8.54 -8.32
N ALA A 278 -14.13 -7.38 -8.02
CA ALA A 278 -14.65 -6.50 -9.05
C ALA A 278 -13.53 -5.97 -9.96
N SER A 279 -13.86 -5.85 -11.25
CA SER A 279 -12.96 -5.37 -12.31
C SER A 279 -12.67 -3.86 -12.24
N GLU A 280 -13.44 -3.14 -11.43
CA GLU A 280 -13.34 -1.70 -11.24
C GLU A 280 -13.60 -1.34 -9.76
N LYS A 281 -13.14 -0.16 -9.37
CA LYS A 281 -13.32 0.43 -8.04
C LYS A 281 -14.20 1.69 -8.14
N PRO A 282 -15.01 2.01 -7.12
CA PRO A 282 -15.63 3.32 -7.03
C PRO A 282 -14.56 4.42 -6.94
N ALA A 283 -14.82 5.57 -7.57
CA ALA A 283 -13.89 6.70 -7.53
C ALA A 283 -13.64 7.21 -6.09
N GLU A 284 -14.66 7.12 -5.24
CA GLU A 284 -14.64 7.58 -3.85
C GLU A 284 -15.40 6.57 -2.98
N GLU A 285 -14.91 6.33 -1.78
CA GLU A 285 -15.54 5.47 -0.78
C GLU A 285 -15.67 6.22 0.55
N LEU A 286 -16.78 6.01 1.25
CA LEU A 286 -17.00 6.51 2.61
C LEU A 286 -17.59 5.41 3.47
N TYR A 287 -17.02 5.18 4.64
CA TYR A 287 -17.48 4.16 5.59
C TYR A 287 -17.68 4.76 6.98
N ASP A 288 -18.71 4.30 7.69
CA ASP A 288 -18.88 4.51 9.14
C ASP A 288 -18.35 3.26 9.85
N ILE A 289 -17.09 3.30 10.29
CA ILE A 289 -16.36 2.11 10.78
C ILE A 289 -16.86 1.61 12.14
N LYS A 290 -17.63 2.43 12.87
CA LYS A 290 -18.30 2.00 14.11
C LYS A 290 -19.50 1.09 13.82
N VAL A 291 -20.16 1.28 12.68
CA VAL A 291 -21.34 0.49 12.26
C VAL A 291 -20.94 -0.63 11.29
N ASP A 292 -19.92 -0.38 10.46
CA ASP A 292 -19.42 -1.30 9.44
C ASP A 292 -17.88 -1.44 9.58
N PRO A 293 -17.39 -2.20 10.58
CA PRO A 293 -15.96 -2.31 10.88
C PRO A 293 -15.17 -3.01 9.76
N HIS A 294 -15.85 -3.73 8.87
CA HIS A 294 -15.23 -4.38 7.72
C HIS A 294 -15.23 -3.51 6.46
N GLN A 295 -15.87 -2.34 6.48
CA GLN A 295 -15.93 -1.39 5.38
C GLN A 295 -16.47 -2.04 4.10
N LEU A 296 -17.69 -2.54 4.17
CA LEU A 296 -18.39 -3.26 3.11
C LEU A 296 -19.50 -2.43 2.45
N ARG A 297 -20.04 -1.44 3.17
CA ARG A 297 -21.12 -0.57 2.71
C ARG A 297 -20.60 0.83 2.42
N ASN A 298 -20.30 1.08 1.14
CA ASN A 298 -19.90 2.42 0.69
C ASN A 298 -21.08 3.42 0.79
N LEU A 299 -20.91 4.47 1.58
CA LEU A 299 -21.88 5.52 1.89
C LEU A 299 -21.76 6.76 0.98
N VAL A 300 -20.88 6.74 -0.03
CA VAL A 300 -20.58 7.92 -0.87
C VAL A 300 -21.81 8.53 -1.55
N ASN A 301 -22.80 7.70 -1.89
CA ASN A 301 -24.05 8.12 -2.54
C ASN A 301 -25.18 8.43 -1.54
N SER A 302 -24.93 8.31 -0.23
CA SER A 302 -25.94 8.58 0.78
C SER A 302 -26.09 10.08 1.02
N SER A 303 -27.29 10.62 0.78
CA SER A 303 -27.63 12.02 1.05
C SER A 303 -27.42 12.38 2.52
N ALA A 304 -27.75 11.46 3.44
CA ALA A 304 -27.59 11.64 4.88
C ALA A 304 -26.13 11.85 5.31
N TYR A 305 -25.17 11.22 4.62
CA TYR A 305 -23.74 11.31 4.93
C TYR A 305 -22.99 12.35 4.08
N ARG A 306 -23.70 13.12 3.23
CA ARG A 306 -23.09 14.13 2.35
C ARG A 306 -22.26 15.18 3.11
N PRO A 307 -22.67 15.71 4.28
CA PRO A 307 -21.82 16.62 5.05
C PRO A 307 -20.50 15.98 5.49
N THR A 308 -20.54 14.73 5.96
CA THR A 308 -19.35 13.95 6.34
C THR A 308 -18.43 13.72 5.15
N LEU A 309 -18.99 13.31 4.00
CA LEU A 309 -18.24 13.13 2.76
C LEU A 309 -17.50 14.40 2.34
N LEU A 310 -18.19 15.56 2.37
CA LEU A 310 -17.58 16.84 1.99
C LEU A 310 -16.48 17.27 2.97
N ARG A 311 -16.66 17.04 4.28
CA ARG A 311 -15.62 17.27 5.28
C ARG A 311 -14.37 16.43 4.98
N MET A 312 -14.54 15.12 4.82
CA MET A 312 -13.43 14.20 4.56
C MET A 312 -12.71 14.47 3.23
N ARG A 313 -13.45 14.84 2.18
CA ARG A 313 -12.85 15.28 0.90
C ARG A 313 -11.96 16.51 1.07
N ARG A 314 -12.40 17.51 1.86
CA ARG A 314 -11.58 18.71 2.13
C ARG A 314 -10.31 18.34 2.89
N GLU A 315 -10.43 17.44 3.85
CA GLU A 315 -9.29 16.94 4.63
C GLU A 315 -8.28 16.18 3.77
N HIS A 316 -8.76 15.36 2.85
CA HIS A 316 -7.95 14.67 1.85
C HIS A 316 -7.16 15.67 0.99
N VAL A 317 -7.84 16.66 0.41
CA VAL A 317 -7.21 17.68 -0.43
C VAL A 317 -6.18 18.50 0.36
N ARG A 318 -6.51 18.88 1.60
CA ARG A 318 -5.61 19.59 2.51
C ARG A 318 -4.35 18.78 2.78
N TRP A 319 -4.51 17.48 3.09
CA TRP A 319 -3.39 16.61 3.38
C TRP A 319 -2.46 16.43 2.18
N VAL A 320 -3.01 16.15 0.98
CA VAL A 320 -2.24 16.03 -0.27
C VAL A 320 -1.32 17.23 -0.49
N ARG A 321 -1.85 18.45 -0.30
CA ARG A 321 -1.07 19.69 -0.44
C ARG A 321 -0.02 19.85 0.66
N ASN A 322 -0.41 19.64 1.91
CA ASN A 322 0.48 19.84 3.05
C ASN A 322 1.66 18.86 3.07
N THR A 323 1.47 17.64 2.59
CA THR A 323 2.55 16.64 2.51
C THR A 323 3.37 16.76 1.24
N VAL A 324 2.91 17.55 0.27
CA VAL A 324 3.48 17.63 -1.07
C VAL A 324 3.56 16.21 -1.67
N ASP A 325 2.40 15.54 -1.74
CA ASP A 325 2.27 14.10 -2.01
C ASP A 325 2.84 13.68 -3.36
N LEU A 326 4.06 13.15 -3.36
CA LEU A 326 4.81 12.71 -4.55
C LEU A 326 4.11 11.65 -5.42
N GLY A 327 3.09 10.95 -4.92
CA GLY A 327 2.41 9.89 -5.68
C GLY A 327 1.67 10.38 -6.93
N PHE A 328 1.51 11.69 -7.10
CA PHE A 328 0.98 12.26 -8.35
C PHE A 328 2.00 12.30 -9.50
N LEU A 329 3.26 11.92 -9.26
CA LEU A 329 4.24 11.66 -10.30
C LEU A 329 4.33 10.15 -10.58
N PRO A 330 4.27 9.72 -11.85
CA PRO A 330 4.70 8.38 -12.22
C PRO A 330 6.14 8.11 -11.76
N GLU A 331 6.49 6.87 -11.40
CA GLU A 331 7.83 6.53 -10.87
C GLU A 331 8.97 6.93 -11.82
N HIS A 332 8.76 6.81 -13.13
CA HIS A 332 9.72 7.29 -14.13
C HIS A 332 9.95 8.81 -14.02
N ASP A 333 8.88 9.59 -13.88
CA ASP A 333 8.93 11.04 -13.72
C ASP A 333 9.54 11.44 -12.37
N LEU A 334 9.19 10.72 -11.29
CA LEU A 334 9.76 10.94 -9.96
C LEU A 334 11.29 10.81 -9.99
N ASN A 335 11.79 9.74 -10.58
CA ASN A 335 13.21 9.46 -10.65
C ASN A 335 13.94 10.41 -11.61
N SER A 336 13.37 10.72 -12.77
CA SER A 336 13.99 11.63 -13.73
C SER A 336 14.04 13.08 -13.24
N ARG A 337 13.03 13.54 -12.49
CA ARG A 337 12.99 14.90 -11.92
C ARG A 337 13.87 15.04 -10.67
N ALA A 338 14.12 13.96 -9.95
CA ALA A 338 14.91 13.97 -8.71
C ALA A 338 16.42 13.68 -8.94
N VAL A 339 16.91 13.66 -10.18
CA VAL A 339 18.33 13.42 -10.48
C VAL A 339 19.22 14.44 -9.75
N GLY A 340 20.22 13.94 -9.01
CA GLY A 340 21.15 14.78 -8.25
C GLY A 340 20.62 15.29 -6.91
N THR A 341 19.41 14.90 -6.50
CA THR A 341 18.81 15.30 -5.22
C THR A 341 17.92 14.18 -4.67
N THR A 342 17.24 14.41 -3.54
CA THR A 342 16.19 13.50 -3.06
C THR A 342 14.83 13.94 -3.61
N ALA A 343 13.90 13.00 -3.80
CA ALA A 343 12.54 13.33 -4.20
C ALA A 343 11.86 14.31 -3.22
N TYR A 344 12.16 14.19 -1.92
CA TYR A 344 11.69 15.11 -0.89
C TYR A 344 12.13 16.56 -1.13
N GLN A 345 13.41 16.75 -1.46
CA GLN A 345 13.98 18.07 -1.77
C GLN A 345 13.47 18.59 -3.10
N MET A 346 13.47 17.77 -4.16
CA MET A 346 12.94 18.12 -5.49
C MET A 346 11.54 18.71 -5.41
N ALA A 347 10.64 18.07 -4.67
CA ALA A 347 9.26 18.51 -4.53
C ALA A 347 9.07 19.80 -3.73
N ARG A 348 10.07 20.23 -2.97
CA ARG A 348 10.00 21.40 -2.07
C ARG A 348 10.87 22.57 -2.55
N GLN A 349 11.40 22.49 -3.76
CA GLN A 349 12.07 23.61 -4.40
C GLN A 349 11.05 24.68 -4.81
N GLU A 350 11.34 25.94 -4.51
CA GLU A 350 10.58 27.09 -5.02
C GLU A 350 10.72 27.12 -6.55
N ASP A 351 9.59 27.26 -7.26
CA ASP A 351 9.51 27.12 -8.72
C ASP A 351 10.12 25.81 -9.28
N GLY A 352 10.12 24.75 -8.47
CA GLY A 352 10.71 23.46 -8.78
C GLY A 352 9.95 22.65 -9.85
N PRO A 353 10.51 21.50 -10.27
CA PRO A 353 9.97 20.69 -11.36
C PRO A 353 8.70 19.89 -10.98
N TYR A 354 8.01 20.26 -9.89
CA TYR A 354 6.83 19.56 -9.39
C TYR A 354 5.66 20.51 -9.08
N PRO A 355 4.88 20.92 -10.11
CA PRO A 355 3.71 21.76 -9.93
C PRO A 355 2.51 20.94 -9.41
N LEU A 356 2.56 20.51 -8.14
CA LEU A 356 1.57 19.60 -7.53
C LEU A 356 0.12 20.09 -7.74
N ASP A 357 -0.17 21.37 -7.53
CA ASP A 357 -1.56 21.86 -7.66
C ASP A 357 -2.12 21.76 -9.09
N GLU A 358 -1.29 21.97 -10.11
CA GLU A 358 -1.67 21.80 -11.52
C GLU A 358 -1.92 20.33 -11.84
N ILE A 359 -0.99 19.45 -11.45
CA ILE A 359 -1.09 18.00 -11.66
C ILE A 359 -2.31 17.44 -10.92
N PHE A 360 -2.48 17.84 -9.66
CA PHE A 360 -3.56 17.38 -8.80
C PHE A 360 -4.94 17.79 -9.32
N LYS A 361 -5.06 18.99 -9.91
CA LYS A 361 -6.31 19.44 -10.53
C LYS A 361 -6.80 18.47 -11.62
N VAL A 362 -5.89 17.96 -12.46
CA VAL A 362 -6.24 16.96 -13.48
C VAL A 362 -6.50 15.59 -12.86
N ALA A 363 -5.63 15.13 -11.96
CA ALA A 363 -5.81 13.85 -11.26
C ALA A 363 -7.13 13.78 -10.45
N TRP A 364 -7.64 14.93 -9.97
CA TRP A 364 -8.90 15.00 -9.25
C TRP A 364 -10.12 14.63 -10.10
N LEU A 365 -10.03 14.74 -11.43
CA LEU A 365 -11.10 14.38 -12.36
C LEU A 365 -11.28 12.87 -12.55
N MET A 366 -10.30 12.05 -12.13
CA MET A 366 -10.32 10.59 -12.30
C MET A 366 -11.60 9.94 -11.76
N GLY A 367 -12.37 9.26 -12.62
CA GLY A 367 -13.61 8.58 -12.23
C GLY A 367 -14.78 9.50 -11.84
N ARG A 368 -14.75 10.80 -12.19
CA ARG A 368 -15.88 11.74 -11.96
C ARG A 368 -16.92 11.76 -13.08
N GLY A 369 -16.79 10.87 -14.07
CA GLY A 369 -17.78 10.65 -15.12
C GLY A 369 -17.61 11.54 -16.36
N ARG A 370 -18.50 11.33 -17.33
CA ARG A 370 -18.42 11.87 -18.71
C ARG A 370 -18.42 13.40 -18.81
N GLY A 371 -18.91 14.10 -17.80
CA GLY A 371 -18.96 15.57 -17.77
C GLY A 371 -17.59 16.25 -17.90
N HIS A 372 -16.50 15.51 -17.71
CA HIS A 372 -15.13 16.05 -17.72
C HIS A 372 -14.31 15.65 -18.95
N ILE A 373 -14.92 15.07 -20.01
CA ILE A 373 -14.17 14.69 -21.24
C ILE A 373 -13.43 15.90 -21.84
N SER A 374 -14.09 17.06 -21.93
CA SER A 374 -13.47 18.28 -22.47
C SER A 374 -12.29 18.74 -21.62
N GLU A 375 -12.43 18.73 -20.28
CA GLU A 375 -11.37 19.10 -19.35
C GLU A 375 -10.16 18.18 -19.45
N LEU A 376 -10.38 16.86 -19.52
CA LEU A 376 -9.31 15.87 -19.70
C LEU A 376 -8.65 16.01 -21.08
N THR A 377 -9.44 16.28 -22.12
CA THR A 377 -8.90 16.50 -23.49
C THR A 377 -8.00 17.73 -23.52
N MET A 378 -8.38 18.83 -22.86
CA MET A 378 -7.50 20.00 -22.70
C MET A 378 -6.26 19.67 -21.84
N GLY A 379 -6.41 18.79 -20.84
CA GLY A 379 -5.29 18.33 -20.01
C GLY A 379 -4.21 17.57 -20.77
N LEU A 380 -4.53 16.96 -21.92
CA LEU A 380 -3.53 16.34 -22.81
C LEU A 380 -2.59 17.36 -23.47
N GLU A 381 -2.94 18.64 -23.48
CA GLU A 381 -2.12 19.72 -24.04
C GLU A 381 -1.39 20.51 -22.92
N HIS A 382 -1.41 20.00 -21.68
CA HIS A 382 -0.78 20.67 -20.54
C HIS A 382 0.76 20.71 -20.68
N ARG A 383 1.38 21.79 -20.20
CA ARG A 383 2.85 21.97 -20.24
C ARG A 383 3.62 20.85 -19.52
N ASP A 384 3.10 20.42 -18.37
CA ASP A 384 3.70 19.40 -17.53
C ASP A 384 3.24 17.99 -17.93
N GLY A 385 4.20 17.07 -18.09
CA GLY A 385 3.95 15.69 -18.53
C GLY A 385 3.14 14.83 -17.55
N ALA A 386 3.21 15.09 -16.24
CA ALA A 386 2.41 14.35 -15.27
C ALA A 386 0.94 14.77 -15.35
N SER A 387 0.65 16.04 -15.64
CA SER A 387 -0.72 16.48 -15.90
C SER A 387 -1.30 15.81 -17.15
N ARG A 388 -0.51 15.71 -18.23
CA ARG A 388 -0.91 14.97 -19.44
C ARG A 388 -1.12 13.48 -19.17
N PHE A 389 -0.29 12.88 -18.31
CA PHE A 389 -0.43 11.49 -17.89
C PHE A 389 -1.76 11.25 -17.18
N TRP A 390 -2.14 12.13 -16.23
CA TRP A 390 -3.43 12.03 -15.55
C TRP A 390 -4.61 12.27 -16.50
N ALA A 391 -4.48 13.20 -17.44
CA ALA A 391 -5.47 13.42 -18.49
C ALA A 391 -5.72 12.16 -19.34
N ALA A 392 -4.64 11.55 -19.83
CA ALA A 392 -4.70 10.32 -20.62
C ALA A 392 -5.34 9.16 -19.82
N ASN A 393 -4.91 8.94 -18.57
CA ASN A 393 -5.51 7.91 -17.70
C ASN A 393 -6.98 8.17 -17.38
N GLY A 394 -7.39 9.45 -17.25
CA GLY A 394 -8.79 9.81 -17.06
C GLY A 394 -9.64 9.34 -18.25
N LEU A 395 -9.11 9.50 -19.46
CA LEU A 395 -9.74 9.05 -20.69
C LEU A 395 -9.72 7.51 -20.82
N VAL A 396 -8.67 6.81 -20.35
CA VAL A 396 -8.68 5.33 -20.25
C VAL A 396 -9.89 4.84 -19.46
N GLY A 397 -10.15 5.46 -18.31
CA GLY A 397 -11.26 5.09 -17.43
C GLY A 397 -12.66 5.41 -17.99
N MET A 398 -12.76 6.19 -19.07
CA MET A 398 -14.01 6.49 -19.77
C MET A 398 -14.32 5.48 -20.89
N GLY A 399 -13.35 4.67 -21.31
CA GLY A 399 -13.52 3.71 -22.39
C GLY A 399 -14.04 4.37 -23.67
N GLN A 400 -15.10 3.82 -24.26
CA GLN A 400 -15.70 4.31 -25.50
C GLN A 400 -16.22 5.75 -25.41
N ASP A 401 -16.54 6.24 -24.22
CA ASP A 401 -17.00 7.62 -24.04
C ASP A 401 -15.89 8.65 -24.30
N ALA A 402 -14.62 8.23 -24.27
CA ALA A 402 -13.47 9.09 -24.60
C ALA A 402 -13.32 9.34 -26.11
N ARG A 403 -14.20 8.81 -26.97
CA ARG A 403 -14.13 8.98 -28.44
C ARG A 403 -13.97 10.44 -28.91
N PRO A 404 -14.59 11.47 -28.29
CA PRO A 404 -14.33 12.86 -28.67
C PRO A 404 -12.87 13.32 -28.49
N ALA A 405 -12.10 12.65 -27.63
CA ALA A 405 -10.69 12.95 -27.39
C ALA A 405 -9.74 12.19 -28.33
N LYS A 406 -10.25 11.36 -29.26
CA LYS A 406 -9.45 10.47 -30.12
C LYS A 406 -8.28 11.18 -30.80
N GLU A 407 -8.52 12.32 -31.45
CA GLU A 407 -7.47 13.03 -32.18
C GLU A 407 -6.37 13.58 -31.26
N SER A 408 -6.73 14.02 -30.05
CA SER A 408 -5.75 14.44 -29.05
C SER A 408 -4.96 13.24 -28.50
N LEU A 409 -5.61 12.09 -28.31
CA LEU A 409 -4.94 10.85 -27.91
C LEU A 409 -3.97 10.34 -28.99
N LEU A 410 -4.34 10.45 -30.27
CA LEU A 410 -3.44 10.12 -31.40
C LEU A 410 -2.19 11.00 -31.41
N ARG A 411 -2.33 12.31 -31.12
CA ARG A 411 -1.16 13.19 -30.94
C ARG A 411 -0.31 12.80 -29.73
N ALA A 412 -0.95 12.40 -28.63
CA ALA A 412 -0.26 11.97 -27.41
C ALA A 412 0.57 10.69 -27.57
N LEU A 413 0.40 9.92 -28.65
CA LEU A 413 1.31 8.82 -29.00
C LEU A 413 2.74 9.30 -29.30
N ALA A 414 2.92 10.58 -29.65
CA ALA A 414 4.23 11.20 -29.89
C ALA A 414 4.72 12.04 -28.69
N ASP A 415 4.11 11.90 -27.52
CA ASP A 415 4.48 12.69 -26.33
C ASP A 415 5.93 12.43 -25.90
N SER A 416 6.60 13.48 -25.41
CA SER A 416 7.96 13.39 -24.89
C SER A 416 8.06 12.44 -23.69
N SER A 417 7.02 12.35 -22.86
CA SER A 417 6.96 11.44 -21.72
C SER A 417 6.51 10.05 -22.17
N PRO A 418 7.31 8.99 -21.94
CA PRO A 418 6.89 7.62 -22.24
C PRO A 418 5.66 7.18 -21.42
N MET A 419 5.46 7.76 -20.22
CA MET A 419 4.29 7.46 -19.40
C MET A 419 3.00 7.98 -20.03
N VAL A 420 3.04 9.16 -20.66
CA VAL A 420 1.90 9.69 -21.42
C VAL A 420 1.63 8.84 -22.65
N ARG A 421 2.67 8.45 -23.39
CA ARG A 421 2.54 7.56 -24.55
C ARG A 421 1.85 6.25 -24.20
N ILE A 422 2.26 5.58 -23.11
CA ILE A 422 1.65 4.33 -22.63
C ILE A 422 0.18 4.53 -22.27
N ALA A 423 -0.16 5.59 -21.54
CA ALA A 423 -1.55 5.88 -21.17
C ALA A 423 -2.41 6.20 -22.41
N ALA A 424 -1.86 6.92 -23.40
CA ALA A 424 -2.53 7.18 -24.67
C ALA A 424 -2.78 5.89 -25.46
N VAL A 425 -1.82 4.96 -25.48
CA VAL A 425 -2.01 3.63 -26.06
C VAL A 425 -3.19 2.91 -25.42
N GLU A 426 -3.23 2.84 -24.08
CA GLU A 426 -4.32 2.17 -23.37
C GLU A 426 -5.68 2.78 -23.74
N ALA A 427 -5.77 4.11 -23.80
CA ALA A 427 -7.00 4.81 -24.14
C ALA A 427 -7.43 4.53 -25.59
N LEU A 428 -6.49 4.58 -26.54
CA LEU A 428 -6.76 4.35 -27.96
C LEU A 428 -7.18 2.91 -28.26
N CYS A 429 -6.56 1.92 -27.60
CA CYS A 429 -7.02 0.52 -27.70
C CYS A 429 -8.48 0.40 -27.21
N ARG A 430 -8.86 1.10 -26.14
CA ARG A 430 -10.27 1.14 -25.68
C ARG A 430 -11.23 1.83 -26.65
N LEU A 431 -10.70 2.59 -27.63
CA LEU A 431 -11.44 3.24 -28.72
C LEU A 431 -11.37 2.48 -30.05
N ASP A 432 -10.81 1.27 -30.06
CA ASP A 432 -10.62 0.43 -31.25
C ASP A 432 -9.55 0.95 -32.24
N GLU A 433 -8.54 1.66 -31.73
CA GLU A 433 -7.44 2.26 -32.51
C GLU A 433 -6.10 1.53 -32.29
N GLU A 434 -6.12 0.26 -31.89
CA GLU A 434 -4.95 -0.59 -31.62
C GLU A 434 -3.90 -0.58 -32.75
N LYS A 435 -4.31 -0.49 -34.01
CA LYS A 435 -3.38 -0.47 -35.16
C LYS A 435 -2.39 0.71 -35.08
N ALA A 436 -2.85 1.88 -34.65
CA ALA A 436 -2.01 3.06 -34.49
C ALA A 436 -1.22 3.03 -33.16
N ALA A 437 -1.85 2.48 -32.11
CA ALA A 437 -1.32 2.54 -30.75
C ALA A 437 -0.25 1.48 -30.45
N LEU A 438 -0.44 0.22 -30.86
CA LEU A 438 0.43 -0.88 -30.44
C LEU A 438 1.92 -0.75 -30.81
N PRO A 439 2.33 -0.15 -31.94
CA PRO A 439 3.75 0.05 -32.24
C PRO A 439 4.49 0.84 -31.15
N VAL A 440 3.85 1.86 -30.58
CA VAL A 440 4.41 2.69 -29.50
C VAL A 440 4.58 1.88 -28.22
N LEU A 441 3.65 0.95 -27.95
CA LEU A 441 3.77 0.06 -26.80
C LEU A 441 4.97 -0.87 -26.92
N VAL A 442 5.23 -1.40 -28.12
CA VAL A 442 6.39 -2.25 -28.38
C VAL A 442 7.70 -1.48 -28.20
N GLU A 443 7.76 -0.22 -28.62
CA GLU A 443 8.90 0.66 -28.34
C GLU A 443 9.13 0.79 -26.82
N CYS A 444 8.07 1.06 -26.05
CA CYS A 444 8.17 1.25 -24.60
C CYS A 444 8.65 -0.01 -23.85
N LEU A 445 8.39 -1.21 -24.36
CA LEU A 445 8.92 -2.46 -23.78
C LEU A 445 10.45 -2.59 -23.93
N HIS A 446 11.05 -1.89 -24.90
CA HIS A 446 12.48 -1.87 -25.17
C HIS A 446 13.19 -0.62 -24.62
N HIS A 447 12.47 0.23 -23.88
CA HIS A 447 13.01 1.44 -23.27
C HIS A 447 14.10 1.11 -22.22
N ASP A 448 15.09 1.98 -22.03
CA ASP A 448 16.20 1.71 -21.08
C ASP A 448 15.79 1.74 -19.61
N GLY A 449 14.78 2.55 -19.26
CA GLY A 449 14.26 2.67 -17.90
C GLY A 449 13.24 1.58 -17.53
N ASP A 450 13.50 0.85 -16.44
CA ASP A 450 12.66 -0.29 -16.01
C ASP A 450 11.22 0.10 -15.66
N TRP A 451 10.98 1.28 -15.09
CA TRP A 451 9.63 1.77 -14.79
C TRP A 451 8.76 1.98 -16.04
N VAL A 452 9.38 2.36 -17.17
CA VAL A 452 8.67 2.50 -18.45
C VAL A 452 8.31 1.12 -18.99
N ARG A 453 9.24 0.16 -18.92
CA ARG A 453 9.02 -1.22 -19.35
C ARG A 453 7.93 -1.88 -18.50
N LEU A 454 7.97 -1.71 -17.18
CA LEU A 454 6.96 -2.22 -16.25
C LEU A 454 5.57 -1.64 -16.53
N ALA A 455 5.48 -0.33 -16.79
CA ALA A 455 4.22 0.31 -17.17
C ALA A 455 3.69 -0.24 -18.50
N ALA A 456 4.56 -0.43 -19.50
CA ALA A 456 4.19 -1.02 -20.79
C ALA A 456 3.71 -2.48 -20.64
N ALA A 457 4.37 -3.29 -19.80
CA ALA A 457 3.93 -4.65 -19.49
C ALA A 457 2.54 -4.66 -18.83
N ASN A 458 2.29 -3.76 -17.88
CA ASN A 458 0.97 -3.62 -17.26
C ASN A 458 -0.10 -3.20 -18.28
N ALA A 459 0.20 -2.28 -19.19
CA ALA A 459 -0.71 -1.83 -20.24
C ALA A 459 -1.14 -2.99 -21.16
N ILE A 460 -0.23 -3.93 -21.51
CA ILE A 460 -0.56 -5.14 -22.27
C ILE A 460 -1.66 -5.95 -21.57
N GLY A 461 -1.51 -6.21 -20.28
CA GLY A 461 -2.50 -6.97 -19.51
C GLY A 461 -3.84 -6.26 -19.42
N ARG A 462 -3.84 -4.92 -19.35
CA ARG A 462 -5.05 -4.09 -19.26
C ARG A 462 -5.82 -3.96 -20.57
N ILE A 463 -5.14 -3.88 -21.71
CA ILE A 463 -5.79 -3.85 -23.03
C ILE A 463 -6.24 -5.25 -23.48
N GLY A 464 -5.73 -6.31 -22.84
CA GLY A 464 -6.18 -7.69 -23.02
C GLY A 464 -6.04 -8.15 -24.47
N GLU A 465 -7.08 -8.78 -25.02
CA GLU A 465 -7.11 -9.34 -26.38
C GLU A 465 -6.65 -8.38 -27.48
N LYS A 466 -6.81 -7.07 -27.28
CA LYS A 466 -6.33 -6.06 -28.22
C LYS A 466 -4.81 -6.04 -28.37
N ALA A 467 -4.04 -6.59 -27.42
CA ALA A 467 -2.60 -6.77 -27.52
C ALA A 467 -2.17 -7.97 -28.39
N ARG A 468 -3.10 -8.87 -28.78
CA ARG A 468 -2.79 -10.09 -29.55
C ARG A 468 -1.92 -9.85 -30.79
N PRO A 469 -2.08 -8.75 -31.58
CA PRO A 469 -1.23 -8.49 -32.75
C PRO A 469 0.27 -8.37 -32.46
N ILE A 470 0.65 -7.96 -31.24
CA ILE A 470 2.06 -7.78 -30.85
C ILE A 470 2.62 -8.95 -30.03
N ARG A 471 1.85 -10.01 -29.77
CA ARG A 471 2.24 -11.15 -28.91
C ARG A 471 3.61 -11.73 -29.25
N SER A 472 3.91 -11.93 -30.54
CA SER A 472 5.18 -12.52 -30.99
C SER A 472 6.38 -11.60 -30.75
N LEU A 473 6.17 -10.28 -30.76
CA LEU A 473 7.20 -9.29 -30.44
C LEU A 473 7.43 -9.23 -28.93
N VAL A 474 6.35 -9.22 -28.15
CA VAL A 474 6.40 -9.20 -26.68
C VAL A 474 7.18 -10.40 -26.13
N ARG A 475 6.98 -11.61 -26.69
CA ARG A 475 7.71 -12.84 -26.29
C ARG A 475 9.22 -12.77 -26.50
N LYS A 476 9.71 -11.86 -27.36
CA LYS A 476 11.15 -11.68 -27.63
C LYS A 476 11.79 -10.64 -26.71
N VAL A 477 11.00 -9.93 -25.91
CA VAL A 477 11.51 -8.93 -24.98
C VAL A 477 12.27 -9.64 -23.86
N LYS A 478 13.51 -9.22 -23.63
CA LYS A 478 14.33 -9.74 -22.54
C LYS A 478 13.74 -9.33 -21.19
N THR A 479 13.67 -10.24 -20.23
CA THR A 479 13.07 -10.01 -18.90
C THR A 479 14.07 -10.18 -17.75
N ASP A 480 15.36 -10.23 -18.04
CA ASP A 480 16.46 -10.56 -17.12
C ASP A 480 16.84 -9.43 -16.16
N ARG A 481 16.48 -8.18 -16.49
CA ARG A 481 16.90 -6.99 -15.72
C ARG A 481 16.12 -6.72 -14.44
N ASP A 482 14.82 -7.01 -14.45
CA ASP A 482 13.89 -6.60 -13.37
C ASP A 482 12.82 -7.65 -13.15
N THR A 483 12.70 -8.13 -11.91
CA THR A 483 11.78 -9.21 -11.53
C THR A 483 10.33 -8.77 -11.61
N TYR A 484 10.02 -7.51 -11.28
CA TYR A 484 8.67 -6.97 -11.39
C TYR A 484 8.21 -6.91 -12.84
N PHE A 485 9.06 -6.44 -13.75
CA PHE A 485 8.79 -6.45 -15.18
C PHE A 485 8.54 -7.87 -15.69
N HIS A 486 9.38 -8.84 -15.29
CA HIS A 486 9.19 -10.24 -15.65
C HIS A 486 7.82 -10.76 -15.20
N HIS A 487 7.46 -10.61 -13.92
CA HIS A 487 6.18 -11.06 -13.38
C HIS A 487 4.99 -10.35 -14.06
N ALA A 488 5.07 -9.03 -14.24
CA ALA A 488 4.03 -8.26 -14.92
C ALA A 488 3.81 -8.79 -16.34
N LEU A 489 4.89 -9.04 -17.09
CA LEU A 489 4.81 -9.53 -18.46
C LEU A 489 4.23 -10.94 -18.53
N THR A 490 4.70 -11.86 -17.69
CA THR A 490 4.20 -13.24 -17.60
C THR A 490 2.69 -13.27 -17.35
N HIS A 491 2.23 -12.57 -16.31
CA HIS A 491 0.80 -12.48 -16.02
C HIS A 491 0.00 -11.78 -17.12
N SER A 492 0.57 -10.78 -17.79
CA SER A 492 -0.11 -10.06 -18.87
C SER A 492 -0.22 -10.89 -20.14
N LEU A 493 0.67 -11.86 -20.34
CA LEU A 493 0.67 -12.77 -21.48
C LEU A 493 -0.18 -14.02 -21.29
N ALA A 494 -0.41 -14.44 -20.04
CA ALA A 494 -1.14 -15.68 -19.71
C ALA A 494 -2.49 -15.84 -20.44
N PRO A 495 -3.33 -14.79 -20.61
CA PRO A 495 -4.59 -14.93 -21.36
C PRO A 495 -4.42 -15.25 -22.85
N PHE A 496 -3.21 -15.08 -23.42
CA PHE A 496 -2.93 -15.28 -24.85
C PHE A 496 -2.21 -16.61 -25.15
N GLU A 497 -2.05 -17.49 -24.17
CA GLU A 497 -1.29 -18.74 -24.32
C GLU A 497 -2.09 -19.89 -24.94
N ASP A 498 -3.42 -19.72 -25.04
CA ASP A 498 -4.35 -20.63 -25.73
C ASP A 498 -4.37 -20.44 -27.26
#